data_AF-A0A967GAA3-F1
#
_entry.id   AF-A0A967GAA3-F1
#
_cell.length_a   1.000
_cell.length_b   1.000
_cell.length_c   1.000
_cell.angle_alpha   90.00
_cell.angle_beta   90.00
_cell.angle_gamma   90.00
#
_symmetry.space_group_name_H-M   'P 1'
#
loop_
_entity.id
_entity.type
_entity.pdbx_description
1 polymer ?
#
loop_
_entity_poly.entity_id
_entity_poly.type
_entity_poly.pdbx_seq_one_letter_code
_entity_poly.pdbx_strand_id
1 'polypeptide(L)'
;KLIEENFPVSGGFADNNIGIIGSPRLTNEELFLLTKLKDSVRARGLVSNIGSATGEKKFDLISSDPYPNSKGVTALGIDHTPGALDDLIDGILDEKVRKLIIVENDLFDIIHESQHYILEDALNSLDYLVVIDTKLTETMKYADLILPAATAYERDGTFTNDAHRVQRLNKSIDPPGSAKPQWEIINDLIEIIGDTKSAFDSPGGVFNTISENISTYSNMTYDRLGYLGMSKQV
;
A
#
# COMPACT_ATOMS: atom_id res chain seq x y z
N LYS A 1 12.20 3.08 17.32
CA LYS A 1 13.43 3.91 17.44
C LYS A 1 13.87 4.57 16.14
N LEU A 2 14.47 3.88 15.15
CA LEU A 2 14.87 4.54 13.88
C LEU A 2 13.71 5.25 13.18
N ILE A 3 12.54 4.61 13.15
CA ILE A 3 11.32 5.20 12.59
C ILE A 3 10.86 6.42 13.42
N GLU A 4 10.81 6.32 14.74
CA GLU A 4 10.37 7.41 15.64
C GLU A 4 11.26 8.66 15.53
N GLU A 5 12.57 8.45 15.40
CA GLU A 5 13.55 9.53 15.27
C GLU A 5 13.40 10.28 13.93
N ASN A 6 13.04 9.55 12.86
CA ASN A 6 12.92 10.11 11.51
C ASN A 6 11.48 10.48 11.13
N PHE A 7 10.47 10.07 11.90
CA PHE A 7 9.06 10.48 11.79
C PHE A 7 8.56 10.98 13.16
N PRO A 8 9.08 12.11 13.69
CA PRO A 8 8.74 12.56 15.03
C PRO A 8 7.28 13.01 15.12
N VAL A 9 6.58 12.44 16.11
CA VAL A 9 5.17 12.73 16.43
C VAL A 9 4.96 14.13 17.02
N SER A 10 5.93 14.64 17.79
CA SER A 10 5.77 15.87 18.58
C SER A 10 6.92 16.85 18.36
N GLY A 11 6.58 18.05 17.90
CA GLY A 11 7.55 19.14 17.65
C GLY A 11 7.32 19.86 16.33
N GLY A 12 6.13 20.43 16.11
CA GLY A 12 5.92 21.47 15.10
C GLY A 12 5.88 21.04 13.63
N PHE A 13 6.11 19.77 13.30
CA PHE A 13 5.99 19.26 11.94
C PHE A 13 4.84 18.25 11.81
N ALA A 14 3.65 18.82 11.73
CA ALA A 14 2.47 18.20 11.13
C ALA A 14 2.53 18.31 9.59
N ASP A 15 3.70 18.05 9.02
CA ASP A 15 4.05 18.54 7.69
C ASP A 15 3.53 17.63 6.60
N ASN A 16 2.80 18.26 5.70
CA ASN A 16 2.28 17.79 4.41
C ASN A 16 3.43 17.42 3.42
N ASN A 17 4.49 16.77 3.92
CA ASN A 17 5.74 16.40 3.23
C ASN A 17 6.08 14.91 3.29
N ILE A 18 5.18 14.08 3.81
CA ILE A 18 5.27 12.63 3.73
C ILE A 18 4.48 12.15 2.50
N GLY A 19 5.11 11.37 1.64
CA GLY A 19 4.45 10.61 0.58
C GLY A 19 4.25 9.16 0.99
N ILE A 20 3.16 8.54 0.51
CA ILE A 20 2.95 7.10 0.64
C ILE A 20 2.61 6.52 -0.73
N ILE A 21 3.27 5.41 -1.09
CA ILE A 21 2.99 4.66 -2.32
C ILE A 21 2.58 3.24 -1.92
N GLY A 22 1.37 2.86 -2.28
CA GLY A 22 0.83 1.51 -2.07
C GLY A 22 0.69 0.74 -3.36
N SER A 23 0.96 -0.56 -3.33
CA SER A 23 0.81 -1.44 -4.48
C SER A 23 -0.61 -1.99 -4.63
N PRO A 24 -1.11 -2.19 -5.86
CA PRO A 24 -2.36 -2.93 -6.11
C PRO A 24 -2.25 -4.45 -5.84
N ARG A 25 -1.12 -4.92 -5.28
CA ARG A 25 -0.93 -6.28 -4.75
C ARG A 25 -1.23 -6.38 -3.25
N LEU A 26 -1.44 -5.25 -2.59
CA LEU A 26 -1.84 -5.21 -1.19
C LEU A 26 -3.28 -5.66 -1.03
N THR A 27 -3.56 -6.28 0.11
CA THR A 27 -4.91 -6.72 0.49
C THR A 27 -5.79 -5.51 0.79
N ASN A 28 -7.12 -5.68 0.81
CA ASN A 28 -8.02 -4.59 1.15
C ASN A 28 -7.73 -4.04 2.57
N GLU A 29 -7.32 -4.92 3.49
CA GLU A 29 -6.94 -4.59 4.85
C GLU A 29 -5.71 -3.69 4.88
N GLU A 30 -4.65 -4.04 4.15
CA GLU A 30 -3.44 -3.22 4.06
C GLU A 30 -3.68 -1.89 3.36
N LEU A 31 -4.42 -1.89 2.25
CA LEU A 31 -4.81 -0.66 1.56
C LEU A 31 -5.61 0.26 2.50
N PHE A 32 -6.54 -0.28 3.28
CA PHE A 32 -7.30 0.49 4.27
C PHE A 32 -6.41 1.00 5.40
N LEU A 33 -5.47 0.20 5.89
CA LEU A 33 -4.52 0.66 6.90
C LEU A 33 -3.60 1.75 6.35
N LEU A 34 -3.25 1.74 5.06
CA LEU A 34 -2.52 2.85 4.45
C LEU A 34 -3.33 4.15 4.42
N THR A 35 -4.65 4.10 4.23
CA THR A 35 -5.48 5.31 4.33
C THR A 35 -5.50 5.84 5.77
N LYS A 36 -5.57 4.94 6.76
CA LYS A 36 -5.45 5.32 8.18
C LYS A 36 -4.07 5.89 8.51
N LEU A 37 -3.00 5.29 7.99
CA LEU A 37 -1.64 5.78 8.16
C LEU A 37 -1.50 7.19 7.58
N LYS A 38 -1.94 7.38 6.34
CA LYS A 38 -1.97 8.69 5.66
C LYS A 38 -2.63 9.76 6.54
N ASP A 39 -3.81 9.45 7.10
CA ASP A 39 -4.53 10.40 7.95
C ASP A 39 -3.79 10.67 9.27
N SER A 40 -3.25 9.61 9.91
CA SER A 40 -2.56 9.72 11.21
C SER A 40 -1.29 10.56 11.14
N VAL A 41 -0.54 10.46 10.04
CA VAL A 41 0.71 11.21 9.82
C VAL A 41 0.50 12.47 8.97
N ARG A 42 -0.75 12.77 8.58
CA ARG A 42 -1.12 13.89 7.69
C ARG A 42 -0.29 13.91 6.40
N ALA A 43 -0.09 12.73 5.82
CA ALA A 43 0.69 12.58 4.60
C ALA A 43 0.09 13.39 3.45
N ARG A 44 0.97 13.93 2.61
CA ARG A 44 0.64 14.72 1.42
C ARG A 44 -0.21 13.96 0.43
N GLY A 45 0.15 12.71 0.21
CA GLY A 45 -0.45 11.87 -0.80
C GLY A 45 -0.35 10.41 -0.39
N LEU A 46 -1.35 9.65 -0.82
CA LEU A 46 -1.31 8.20 -0.89
C LEU A 46 -1.71 7.85 -2.31
N VAL A 47 -0.76 7.33 -3.07
CA VAL A 47 -0.95 6.97 -4.47
C VAL A 47 -0.70 5.48 -4.69
N SER A 48 -1.31 4.92 -5.72
CA SER A 48 -1.12 3.54 -6.15
C SER A 48 -1.00 3.48 -7.66
N ASN A 49 -0.10 2.65 -8.15
CA ASN A 49 0.09 2.39 -9.58
C ASN A 49 -0.88 1.30 -10.08
N ILE A 50 -2.17 1.61 -10.15
CA ILE A 50 -3.02 0.73 -10.97
C ILE A 50 -2.67 1.04 -12.43
N GLY A 51 -2.36 0.00 -13.20
CA GLY A 51 -2.08 0.16 -14.61
C GLY A 51 -3.32 0.75 -15.28
N SER A 52 -3.14 1.53 -16.34
CA SER A 52 -4.27 1.78 -17.23
C SER A 52 -4.71 0.40 -17.74
N ALA A 53 -5.89 -0.05 -17.33
CA ALA A 53 -6.51 -1.29 -17.79
C ALA A 53 -6.93 -1.20 -19.27
N THR A 54 -6.08 -0.59 -20.10
CA THR A 54 -6.31 -0.20 -21.48
C THR A 54 -5.36 -0.90 -22.45
N GLY A 55 -4.47 -1.77 -21.95
CA GLY A 55 -3.58 -2.59 -22.77
C GLY A 55 -4.28 -3.84 -23.32
N GLU A 56 -3.72 -4.40 -24.41
CA GLU A 56 -4.10 -5.72 -24.88
C GLU A 56 -3.84 -6.77 -23.79
N LYS A 57 -4.71 -7.78 -23.73
CA LYS A 57 -4.56 -8.94 -22.86
C LYS A 57 -3.19 -9.55 -23.08
N LYS A 58 -2.32 -9.48 -22.08
CA LYS A 58 -1.03 -10.18 -22.13
C LYS A 58 -1.27 -11.67 -21.85
N PHE A 59 -0.57 -12.56 -22.54
CA PHE A 59 -0.54 -14.00 -22.25
C PHE A 59 -1.91 -14.71 -22.22
N ASP A 60 -2.82 -14.36 -23.14
CA ASP A 60 -4.19 -14.91 -23.21
C ASP A 60 -5.04 -14.75 -21.93
N LEU A 61 -4.67 -13.79 -21.06
CA LEU A 61 -5.40 -13.54 -19.81
C LEU A 61 -6.83 -13.08 -20.07
N ILE A 62 -7.75 -13.47 -19.19
CA ILE A 62 -9.15 -13.05 -19.25
C ILE A 62 -9.28 -11.54 -18.98
N SER A 63 -8.36 -10.97 -18.20
CA SER A 63 -8.34 -9.56 -17.79
C SER A 63 -7.19 -8.79 -18.43
N SER A 64 -7.42 -7.51 -18.73
CA SER A 64 -6.36 -6.53 -19.06
C SER A 64 -5.73 -5.91 -17.81
N ASP A 65 -6.33 -6.10 -16.63
CA ASP A 65 -5.79 -5.67 -15.36
C ASP A 65 -4.76 -6.71 -14.85
N PRO A 66 -3.46 -6.35 -14.75
CA PRO A 66 -2.43 -7.29 -14.35
C PRO A 66 -2.35 -7.50 -12.83
N TYR A 67 -3.15 -6.79 -12.03
CA TYR A 67 -3.05 -6.79 -10.58
C TYR A 67 -4.23 -7.50 -9.90
N PRO A 68 -3.99 -8.15 -8.74
CA PRO A 68 -5.03 -8.92 -8.05
C PRO A 68 -6.07 -8.03 -7.35
N ASN A 69 -5.76 -6.75 -7.09
CA ASN A 69 -6.58 -5.89 -6.24
C ASN A 69 -6.75 -4.44 -6.70
N SER A 70 -6.64 -4.13 -8.00
CA SER A 70 -6.89 -2.76 -8.49
C SER A 70 -8.30 -2.26 -8.13
N LYS A 71 -9.31 -3.15 -8.12
CA LYS A 71 -10.67 -2.77 -7.68
C LYS A 71 -10.74 -2.46 -6.18
N GLY A 72 -9.85 -3.04 -5.37
CA GLY A 72 -9.69 -2.68 -3.96
C GLY A 72 -9.13 -1.27 -3.79
N VAL A 73 -8.08 -0.93 -4.55
CA VAL A 73 -7.49 0.42 -4.59
C VAL A 73 -8.57 1.48 -4.91
N THR A 74 -9.32 1.28 -6.01
CA THR A 74 -10.40 2.21 -6.38
C THR A 74 -11.47 2.29 -5.30
N ALA A 75 -11.88 1.16 -4.73
CA ALA A 75 -12.95 1.13 -3.73
C ALA A 75 -12.61 1.79 -2.40
N LEU A 76 -11.32 1.82 -2.05
CA LEU A 76 -10.81 2.45 -0.84
C LEU A 76 -10.41 3.91 -1.06
N GLY A 77 -10.64 4.45 -2.26
CA GLY A 77 -10.41 5.87 -2.57
C GLY A 77 -8.94 6.27 -2.61
N ILE A 78 -8.04 5.31 -2.85
CA ILE A 78 -6.61 5.59 -3.04
C ILE A 78 -6.41 6.22 -4.41
N ASP A 79 -5.64 7.29 -4.49
CA ASP A 79 -5.40 7.98 -5.75
C ASP A 79 -4.59 7.09 -6.70
N HIS A 80 -5.08 6.98 -7.91
CA HIS A 80 -4.52 6.16 -8.97
C HIS A 80 -4.82 6.80 -10.33
N THR A 81 -5.08 8.11 -10.33
CA THR A 81 -5.32 8.87 -11.55
C THR A 81 -4.05 8.88 -12.41
N PRO A 82 -4.16 8.87 -13.75
CA PRO A 82 -2.99 9.01 -14.61
C PRO A 82 -2.21 10.28 -14.23
N GLY A 83 -0.91 10.13 -13.96
CA GLY A 83 -0.05 11.22 -13.49
C GLY A 83 0.07 11.34 -11.97
N ALA A 84 -0.76 10.70 -11.14
CA ALA A 84 -0.68 10.83 -9.69
C ALA A 84 0.67 10.40 -9.10
N LEU A 85 1.30 9.37 -9.68
CA LEU A 85 2.65 8.96 -9.29
C LEU A 85 3.70 9.99 -9.73
N ASP A 86 3.58 10.49 -10.97
CA ASP A 86 4.47 11.51 -11.51
C ASP A 86 4.40 12.79 -10.67
N ASP A 87 3.19 13.25 -10.31
CA ASP A 87 2.94 14.39 -9.44
C ASP A 87 3.57 14.22 -8.04
N LEU A 88 3.59 12.98 -7.53
CA LEU A 88 4.24 12.68 -6.26
C LEU A 88 5.76 12.75 -6.39
N ILE A 89 6.33 12.23 -7.48
CA ILE A 89 7.77 12.29 -7.79
C ILE A 89 8.21 13.75 -7.99
N ASP A 90 7.44 14.54 -8.75
CA ASP A 90 7.65 15.98 -8.88
C ASP A 90 7.59 16.68 -7.51
N GLY A 91 6.69 16.23 -6.64
CA GLY A 91 6.63 16.67 -5.24
C GLY A 91 7.91 16.40 -4.46
N ILE A 92 8.62 15.30 -4.74
CA ILE A 92 9.92 14.98 -4.11
C ILE A 92 11.01 15.89 -4.65
N LEU A 93 11.08 16.06 -5.97
CA LEU A 93 12.06 16.94 -6.64
C LEU A 93 11.90 18.41 -6.23
N ASP A 94 10.66 18.85 -6.00
CA ASP A 94 10.33 20.18 -5.50
C ASP A 94 10.54 20.35 -3.97
N GLU A 95 11.11 19.35 -3.29
CA GLU A 95 11.31 19.30 -1.82
C GLU A 95 10.00 19.42 -1.00
N LYS A 96 8.84 19.28 -1.66
CA LYS A 96 7.53 19.28 -1.02
C LYS A 96 7.25 17.97 -0.33
N VAL A 97 7.86 16.88 -0.80
CA VAL A 97 7.90 15.56 -0.16
C VAL A 97 9.34 15.26 0.18
N ARG A 98 9.65 15.09 1.47
CA ARG A 98 11.01 14.76 1.91
C ARG A 98 11.11 13.39 2.57
N LYS A 99 9.97 12.76 2.89
CA LYS A 99 9.93 11.41 3.46
C LYS A 99 8.95 10.56 2.67
N LEU A 100 9.31 9.31 2.43
CA LEU A 100 8.51 8.42 1.59
C LEU A 100 8.37 7.05 2.24
N ILE A 101 7.16 6.51 2.21
CA ILE A 101 6.86 5.13 2.59
C ILE A 101 6.36 4.40 1.34
N ILE A 102 7.08 3.37 0.91
CA ILE A 102 6.74 2.54 -0.26
C ILE A 102 6.38 1.15 0.22
N VAL A 103 5.24 0.61 -0.22
CA VAL A 103 4.76 -0.71 0.16
C VAL A 103 4.48 -1.58 -1.07
N GLU A 104 5.30 -2.63 -1.22
CA GLU A 104 5.27 -3.67 -2.27
C GLU A 104 5.32 -3.11 -3.71
N ASN A 105 6.19 -2.12 -3.92
CA ASN A 105 6.28 -1.34 -5.15
C ASN A 105 7.74 -1.11 -5.57
N ASP A 106 8.07 -1.38 -6.83
CA ASP A 106 9.35 -1.00 -7.42
C ASP A 106 9.12 0.11 -8.44
N LEU A 107 9.54 1.34 -8.13
CA LEU A 107 9.29 2.51 -8.96
C LEU A 107 10.02 2.43 -10.30
N PHE A 108 11.15 1.74 -10.36
CA PHE A 108 11.91 1.51 -11.60
C PHE A 108 11.20 0.59 -12.59
N ASP A 109 10.30 -0.29 -12.12
CA ASP A 109 9.47 -1.14 -12.97
C ASP A 109 8.28 -0.37 -13.60
N ILE A 110 7.99 0.83 -13.08
CA ILE A 110 6.79 1.61 -13.42
C ILE A 110 7.16 2.80 -14.31
N ILE A 111 8.23 3.50 -13.93
CA ILE A 111 8.73 4.65 -14.65
C ILE A 111 9.53 4.19 -15.88
N HIS A 112 9.40 4.91 -16.99
CA HIS A 112 10.15 4.60 -18.21
C HIS A 112 11.66 4.67 -17.96
N GLU A 113 12.43 3.75 -18.55
CA GLU A 113 13.89 3.66 -18.40
C GLU A 113 14.60 4.99 -18.72
N SER A 114 14.09 5.75 -19.71
CA SER A 114 14.62 7.07 -20.06
C SER A 114 14.48 8.12 -18.95
N GLN A 115 13.69 7.87 -17.91
CA GLN A 115 13.45 8.74 -16.76
C GLN A 115 14.07 8.18 -15.47
N HIS A 116 14.79 7.04 -15.52
CA HIS A 116 15.40 6.45 -14.33
C HIS A 116 16.32 7.44 -13.61
N TYR A 117 17.15 8.21 -14.33
CA TYR A 117 18.02 9.21 -13.71
C TYR A 117 17.25 10.25 -12.87
N ILE A 118 16.05 10.65 -13.29
CA ILE A 118 15.20 11.60 -12.55
C ILE A 118 14.70 10.95 -11.26
N LEU A 119 14.30 9.68 -11.34
CA LEU A 119 13.86 8.91 -10.18
C LEU A 119 15.02 8.69 -9.19
N GLU A 120 16.22 8.40 -9.68
CA GLU A 120 17.41 8.30 -8.84
C GLU A 120 17.70 9.62 -8.11
N ASP A 121 17.67 10.74 -8.82
CA ASP A 121 17.85 12.08 -8.21
C ASP A 121 16.78 12.36 -7.16
N ALA A 122 15.51 12.04 -7.44
CA ALA A 122 14.41 12.20 -6.49
C ALA A 122 14.58 11.31 -5.24
N LEU A 123 14.91 10.04 -5.40
CA LEU A 123 15.07 9.13 -4.26
C LEU A 123 16.28 9.51 -3.39
N ASN A 124 17.37 10.00 -4.00
CA ASN A 124 18.53 10.49 -3.25
C ASN A 124 18.31 11.84 -2.54
N SER A 125 17.28 12.62 -2.92
CA SER A 125 16.97 13.90 -2.28
C SER A 125 16.05 13.77 -1.06
N LEU A 126 15.49 12.58 -0.82
CA LEU A 126 14.67 12.30 0.37
C LEU A 126 15.52 12.39 1.65
N ASP A 127 14.93 12.96 2.70
CA ASP A 127 15.47 12.91 4.07
C ASP A 127 15.41 11.48 4.64
N TYR A 128 14.37 10.71 4.25
CA TYR A 128 14.16 9.35 4.74
C TYR A 128 13.22 8.52 3.84
N LEU A 129 13.65 7.32 3.45
CA LEU A 129 12.89 6.36 2.67
C LEU A 129 12.68 5.04 3.43
N VAL A 130 11.41 4.68 3.64
CA VAL A 130 11.01 3.37 4.16
C VAL A 130 10.47 2.51 3.02
N VAL A 131 11.02 1.31 2.85
CA VAL A 131 10.52 0.33 1.90
C VAL A 131 10.04 -0.92 2.63
N ILE A 132 8.78 -1.29 2.41
CA ILE A 132 8.14 -2.50 2.92
C ILE A 132 7.92 -3.43 1.73
N ASP A 133 8.67 -4.53 1.64
CA ASP A 133 8.54 -5.44 0.49
C ASP A 133 8.87 -6.89 0.86
N THR A 134 8.45 -7.79 -0.01
CA THR A 134 8.65 -9.24 0.06
C THR A 134 9.90 -9.70 -0.68
N LYS A 135 10.46 -8.86 -1.57
CA LYS A 135 11.63 -9.14 -2.39
C LYS A 135 12.58 -7.95 -2.44
N LEU A 136 13.83 -8.20 -2.82
CA LEU A 136 14.79 -7.14 -3.11
C LEU A 136 14.41 -6.46 -4.44
N THR A 137 14.19 -5.15 -4.39
CA THR A 137 13.81 -4.31 -5.54
C THR A 137 14.90 -3.29 -5.87
N GLU A 138 14.87 -2.68 -7.06
CA GLU A 138 15.83 -1.63 -7.40
C GLU A 138 15.63 -0.39 -6.52
N THR A 139 14.37 -0.06 -6.23
CA THR A 139 13.99 1.01 -5.29
C THR A 139 14.63 0.85 -3.89
N MET A 140 14.83 -0.38 -3.40
CA MET A 140 15.43 -0.61 -2.09
C MET A 140 16.88 -0.11 -1.95
N LYS A 141 17.61 0.07 -3.05
CA LYS A 141 19.00 0.55 -3.01
C LYS A 141 19.12 1.95 -2.41
N TYR A 142 18.03 2.71 -2.42
CA TYR A 142 17.92 4.06 -1.90
C TYR A 142 17.29 4.13 -0.50
N ALA A 143 16.87 2.98 0.07
CA ALA A 143 16.11 2.96 1.31
C ALA A 143 17.00 3.13 2.54
N ASP A 144 16.60 4.01 3.44
CA ASP A 144 17.19 4.13 4.78
C ASP A 144 16.71 3.02 5.72
N LEU A 145 15.50 2.52 5.49
CA LEU A 145 14.91 1.44 6.24
C LEU A 145 14.14 0.46 5.36
N ILE A 146 14.51 -0.81 5.46
CA ILE A 146 13.81 -1.92 4.81
C ILE A 146 13.10 -2.74 5.88
N LEU A 147 11.79 -2.94 5.70
CA LEU A 147 10.96 -3.77 6.56
C LEU A 147 10.52 -5.03 5.77
N PRO A 148 11.04 -6.22 6.10
CA PRO A 148 10.69 -7.45 5.38
C PRO A 148 9.22 -7.79 5.56
N ALA A 149 8.52 -7.98 4.44
CA ALA A 149 7.10 -8.28 4.40
C ALA A 149 6.81 -9.74 4.04
N ALA A 150 5.67 -10.24 4.50
CA ALA A 150 5.19 -11.57 4.19
C ALA A 150 4.60 -11.65 2.76
N THR A 151 4.84 -12.75 2.07
CA THR A 151 4.24 -13.02 0.76
C THR A 151 2.75 -13.31 0.88
N ALA A 152 2.02 -13.35 -0.24
CA ALA A 152 0.60 -13.71 -0.25
C ALA A 152 0.31 -15.12 0.33
N TYR A 153 1.30 -16.02 0.36
CA TYR A 153 1.16 -17.36 0.93
C TYR A 153 1.37 -17.39 2.46
N GLU A 154 1.87 -16.29 3.02
CA GLU A 154 2.32 -16.18 4.40
C GLU A 154 1.41 -15.30 5.27
N ARG A 155 0.37 -14.71 4.66
CA ARG A 155 -0.54 -13.76 5.31
C ARG A 155 -2.00 -14.03 4.95
N ASP A 156 -2.87 -13.61 5.86
CA ASP A 156 -4.32 -13.57 5.68
C ASP A 156 -4.76 -12.18 5.19
N GLY A 157 -5.89 -12.12 4.48
CA GLY A 157 -6.49 -10.86 4.05
C GLY A 157 -7.57 -11.07 3.00
N THR A 158 -7.89 -10.03 2.24
CA THR A 158 -8.86 -10.11 1.14
C THR A 158 -8.41 -9.34 -0.09
N PHE A 159 -8.79 -9.83 -1.26
CA PHE A 159 -8.64 -9.14 -2.54
C PHE A 159 -9.98 -8.92 -3.20
N THR A 160 -10.14 -7.79 -3.87
CA THR A 160 -11.24 -7.50 -4.79
C THR A 160 -10.74 -7.64 -6.22
N ASN A 161 -11.12 -8.73 -6.87
CA ASN A 161 -10.69 -9.00 -8.24
C ASN A 161 -11.38 -8.08 -9.27
N ASP A 162 -10.94 -8.19 -10.53
CA ASP A 162 -11.45 -7.48 -11.69
C ASP A 162 -12.97 -7.63 -11.94
N ALA A 163 -13.53 -8.79 -11.59
CA ALA A 163 -14.97 -9.08 -11.61
C ALA A 163 -15.73 -8.56 -10.36
N HIS A 164 -15.11 -7.66 -9.58
CA HIS A 164 -15.67 -7.08 -8.36
C HIS A 164 -16.05 -8.13 -7.30
N ARG A 165 -15.41 -9.30 -7.30
CA ARG A 165 -15.58 -10.34 -6.29
C ARG A 165 -14.50 -10.19 -5.21
N VAL A 166 -14.94 -10.03 -3.97
CA VAL A 166 -14.11 -10.06 -2.77
C VAL A 166 -13.84 -11.50 -2.38
N GLN A 167 -12.57 -11.87 -2.28
CA GLN A 167 -12.13 -13.23 -1.96
C GLN A 167 -11.15 -13.18 -0.81
N ARG A 168 -11.22 -14.19 0.06
CA ARG A 168 -10.34 -14.32 1.21
C ARG A 168 -9.02 -14.99 0.80
N LEU A 169 -7.92 -14.35 1.15
CA LEU A 169 -6.58 -14.92 1.17
C LEU A 169 -6.37 -15.60 2.53
N ASN A 170 -5.91 -16.85 2.52
CA ASN A 170 -5.61 -17.59 3.73
C ASN A 170 -4.11 -17.90 3.80
N LYS A 171 -3.53 -17.65 4.97
CA LYS A 171 -2.15 -18.02 5.26
C LYS A 171 -1.96 -19.52 5.11
N SER A 172 -0.96 -19.90 4.32
CA SER A 172 -0.62 -21.31 4.03
C SER A 172 0.66 -21.75 4.75
N ILE A 173 1.62 -20.85 4.92
CA ILE A 173 2.91 -21.08 5.60
C ILE A 173 3.26 -19.90 6.50
N ASP A 174 4.21 -20.07 7.42
CA ASP A 174 4.70 -18.97 8.25
C ASP A 174 5.67 -18.06 7.47
N PRO A 175 5.64 -16.73 7.69
CA PRO A 175 6.65 -15.83 7.13
C PRO A 175 8.07 -16.23 7.55
N PRO A 176 9.07 -16.13 6.65
CA PRO A 176 10.44 -16.49 6.96
C PRO A 176 11.16 -15.41 7.77
N GLY A 177 12.06 -15.83 8.67
CA GLY A 177 12.97 -14.92 9.38
C GLY A 177 12.23 -13.88 10.21
N SER A 178 12.48 -12.59 9.93
CA SER A 178 11.82 -11.47 10.59
C SER A 178 10.68 -10.85 9.76
N ALA A 179 10.27 -11.51 8.68
CA ALA A 179 9.17 -11.03 7.86
C ALA A 179 7.86 -11.04 8.67
N LYS A 180 7.03 -10.02 8.45
CA LYS A 180 5.70 -9.93 9.04
C LYS A 180 4.64 -9.63 7.97
N PRO A 181 3.39 -10.02 8.17
CA PRO A 181 2.28 -9.52 7.37
C PRO A 181 2.28 -7.98 7.31
N GLN A 182 2.13 -7.41 6.12
CA GLN A 182 2.20 -5.96 5.92
C GLN A 182 1.14 -5.24 6.76
N TRP A 183 -0.03 -5.86 7.00
CA TRP A 183 -1.05 -5.28 7.88
C TRP A 183 -0.51 -5.04 9.30
N GLU A 184 0.28 -5.97 9.87
CA GLU A 184 0.91 -5.79 11.19
C GLU A 184 1.93 -4.67 11.14
N ILE A 185 2.76 -4.63 10.08
CA ILE A 185 3.79 -3.58 9.93
C ILE A 185 3.14 -2.19 9.84
N ILE A 186 2.13 -2.03 8.99
CA ILE A 186 1.43 -0.74 8.81
C ILE A 186 0.72 -0.34 10.10
N ASN A 187 0.16 -1.31 10.81
CA ASN A 187 -0.49 -1.11 12.09
C ASN A 187 0.49 -0.67 13.18
N ASP A 188 1.68 -1.29 13.24
CA ASP A 188 2.80 -0.86 14.09
C ASP A 188 3.23 0.58 13.72
N LEU A 189 3.31 0.93 12.43
CA LEU A 189 3.61 2.30 11.99
C LEU A 189 2.57 3.31 12.48
N ILE A 190 1.27 3.01 12.36
CA ILE A 190 0.21 3.89 12.86
C ILE A 190 0.39 4.16 14.36
N GLU A 191 0.73 3.14 15.15
CA GLU A 191 0.94 3.30 16.58
C GLU A 191 2.18 4.12 16.90
N ILE A 192 3.29 3.85 16.20
CA ILE A 192 4.59 4.46 16.47
C ILE A 192 4.66 5.93 16.00
N ILE A 193 4.22 6.20 14.77
CA ILE A 193 4.38 7.53 14.13
C ILE A 193 3.08 8.29 13.95
N GLY A 194 1.94 7.59 13.99
CA GLY A 194 0.62 8.23 14.01
C GLY A 194 0.15 8.58 15.43
N ASP A 195 0.89 8.16 16.47
CA ASP A 195 0.60 8.37 17.90
C ASP A 195 -0.87 8.09 18.26
N THR A 196 -1.38 7.05 17.62
CA THR A 196 -2.75 6.60 17.78
C THR A 196 -2.69 5.13 18.08
N LYS A 197 -3.31 4.71 19.19
CA LYS A 197 -3.35 3.31 19.56
C LYS A 197 -3.92 2.49 18.39
N SER A 198 -3.16 1.49 17.95
CA SER A 198 -3.64 0.53 16.97
C SER A 198 -4.96 -0.11 17.45
N ALA A 199 -5.91 -0.25 16.54
CA ALA A 199 -7.23 -0.80 16.83
C ALA A 199 -7.42 -2.26 16.38
N PHE A 200 -6.42 -2.88 15.73
CA PHE A 200 -6.62 -4.15 15.02
C PHE A 200 -5.69 -5.25 15.49
N ASP A 201 -6.27 -6.40 15.80
CA ASP A 201 -5.60 -7.64 16.22
C ASP A 201 -5.57 -8.71 15.12
N SER A 202 -6.30 -8.48 14.02
CA SER A 202 -6.49 -9.45 12.95
C SER A 202 -6.94 -8.78 11.65
N PRO A 203 -6.63 -9.37 10.48
CA PRO A 203 -7.17 -8.93 9.19
C PRO A 203 -8.70 -8.94 9.15
N GLY A 204 -9.32 -9.91 9.82
CA GLY A 204 -10.78 -9.98 9.91
C GLY A 204 -11.41 -8.80 10.65
N GLY A 205 -10.77 -8.32 11.72
CA GLY A 205 -11.15 -7.09 12.40
C GLY A 205 -11.09 -5.88 11.46
N VAL A 206 -9.98 -5.75 10.72
CA VAL A 206 -9.81 -4.68 9.71
C VAL A 206 -10.91 -4.75 8.64
N PHE A 207 -11.14 -5.93 8.07
CA PHE A 207 -12.13 -6.11 7.00
C PHE A 207 -13.55 -5.81 7.46
N ASN A 208 -13.92 -6.21 8.68
CA ASN A 208 -15.23 -5.89 9.23
C ASN A 208 -15.40 -4.37 9.38
N THR A 209 -14.36 -3.66 9.82
CA THR A 209 -14.37 -2.18 9.83
C THR A 209 -14.47 -1.60 8.41
N ILE A 210 -13.80 -2.18 7.40
CA ILE A 210 -13.99 -1.78 6.00
C ILE A 210 -15.46 -1.93 5.60
N SER A 211 -16.09 -3.07 5.88
CA SER A 211 -17.50 -3.31 5.54
C SER A 211 -18.46 -2.34 6.24
N GLU A 212 -18.14 -1.89 7.44
CA GLU A 212 -18.97 -0.94 8.20
C GLU A 212 -18.87 0.49 7.64
N ASN A 213 -17.71 0.88 7.11
CA ASN A 213 -17.42 2.25 6.74
C ASN A 213 -17.45 2.51 5.23
N ILE A 214 -17.26 1.48 4.41
CA ILE A 214 -17.16 1.59 2.95
C ILE A 214 -18.34 0.88 2.30
N SER A 215 -19.26 1.68 1.75
CA SER A 215 -20.55 1.21 1.22
C SER A 215 -20.42 0.08 0.18
N THR A 216 -19.36 0.06 -0.62
CA THR A 216 -19.16 -0.99 -1.64
C THR A 216 -18.87 -2.39 -1.06
N TYR A 217 -18.51 -2.47 0.23
CA TYR A 217 -18.31 -3.72 0.97
C TYR A 217 -19.48 -4.04 1.91
N SER A 218 -20.57 -3.26 1.89
CA SER A 218 -21.73 -3.45 2.78
C SER A 218 -22.24 -4.89 2.78
N ASN A 219 -22.66 -5.35 3.96
CA ASN A 219 -23.17 -6.71 4.20
C ASN A 219 -22.16 -7.84 3.97
N MET A 220 -20.86 -7.52 3.84
CA MET A 220 -19.80 -8.51 3.86
C MET A 220 -19.22 -8.57 5.28
N THR A 221 -18.81 -9.75 5.71
CA THR A 221 -17.96 -9.88 6.91
C THR A 221 -16.89 -10.89 6.56
N TYR A 222 -15.76 -10.83 7.25
CA TYR A 222 -14.64 -11.71 6.96
C TYR A 222 -15.03 -13.19 6.98
N ASP A 223 -15.93 -13.57 7.90
CA ASP A 223 -16.49 -14.93 7.99
C ASP A 223 -17.47 -15.25 6.87
N ARG A 224 -18.33 -14.29 6.48
CA ARG A 224 -19.34 -14.50 5.43
C ARG A 224 -18.75 -14.62 4.03
N LEU A 225 -17.54 -14.13 3.78
CA LEU A 225 -16.87 -14.30 2.49
C LEU A 225 -16.71 -15.79 2.15
N GLY A 226 -16.38 -16.62 3.14
CA GLY A 226 -16.15 -18.06 2.97
C GLY A 226 -15.13 -18.39 1.86
N TYR A 227 -15.17 -19.62 1.36
CA TYR A 227 -14.25 -20.09 0.32
C TYR A 227 -14.57 -19.55 -1.08
N LEU A 228 -15.82 -19.19 -1.34
CA LEU A 228 -16.24 -18.73 -2.67
C LEU A 228 -16.04 -17.22 -2.83
N GLY A 229 -15.95 -16.46 -1.74
CA GLY A 229 -16.01 -15.01 -1.78
C GLY A 229 -17.42 -14.48 -2.08
N MET A 230 -17.54 -13.15 -2.17
CA MET A 230 -18.80 -12.45 -2.42
C MET A 230 -18.62 -11.37 -3.49
N SER A 231 -19.60 -11.19 -4.36
CA SER A 231 -19.61 -10.08 -5.33
C SER A 231 -20.03 -8.78 -4.65
N LYS A 232 -19.28 -7.70 -4.91
CA LYS A 232 -19.62 -6.35 -4.47
C LYS A 232 -20.88 -5.87 -5.17
N GLN A 233 -21.61 -4.98 -4.48
CA GLN A 233 -22.62 -4.16 -5.13
C GLN A 233 -21.88 -3.12 -5.99
N VAL A 234 -22.24 -3.05 -7.27
CA VAL A 234 -21.67 -2.10 -8.26
C VAL A 234 -22.52 -0.85 -8.28
#